data_AF-A0A1D2MHT5-F1
#
_entry.id   AF-A0A1D2MHT5-F1
#
_cell.length_a   1.000
_cell.length_b   1.000
_cell.length_c   1.000
_cell.angle_alpha   90.00
_cell.angle_beta   90.00
_cell.angle_gamma   90.00
#
_symmetry.space_group_name_H-M   'P 1'
#
loop_
_entity.id
_entity.type
_entity.pdbx_description
1 polymer ?
#
loop_
_entity_poly.entity_id
_entity_poly.type
_entity_poly.pdbx_seq_one_letter_code
_entity_poly.pdbx_strand_id
1 'polypeptide(L)' 'MSVHFKTNEPNGLLLYLGNEPGRKEDDFMAVEIEKGYPVLTVDLGSGPQRITQ' A
#
# COMPACT_ATOMS: atom_id res chain seq x y z
N MET A 1 8.56 11.43 0.20
CA MET A 1 7.10 11.63 0.10
C MET A 1 6.53 11.57 1.51
N SER A 2 5.60 12.46 1.85
CA SER A 2 4.94 12.49 3.16
C SER A 2 3.43 12.54 2.96
N VAL A 3 2.70 11.64 3.62
CA VAL A 3 1.23 11.58 3.58
C VAL A 3 0.70 11.82 4.99
N HIS A 4 -0.31 12.67 5.11
CA HIS A 4 -1.04 12.91 6.34
C HIS A 4 -2.51 12.61 6.07
N PHE A 5 -3.14 11.78 6.89
CA PHE A 5 -4.54 11.41 6.75
C PHE A 5 -5.20 11.34 8.13
N LYS A 6 -6.53 11.44 8.15
CA LYS A 6 -7.35 11.24 9.34
C LYS A 6 -8.65 10.58 8.92
N THR A 7 -8.97 9.45 9.52
CA THR A 7 -10.21 8.70 9.27
C THR A 7 -10.68 8.04 10.57
N ASN A 8 -11.98 7.81 10.69
CA ASN A 8 -12.55 6.94 11.73
C ASN A 8 -12.77 5.51 11.20
N GLU A 9 -12.55 5.28 9.90
CA GLU A 9 -12.74 3.97 9.30
C GLU A 9 -11.59 3.03 9.70
N PRO A 10 -11.90 1.83 10.23
CA PRO A 10 -10.89 0.89 10.70
C PRO A 10 -10.16 0.18 9.56
N ASN A 11 -10.66 0.25 8.32
CA ASN A 11 -10.02 -0.34 7.15
C ASN A 11 -10.14 0.61 5.94
N GLY A 12 -9.11 0.65 5.10
CA GLY A 12 -9.18 1.40 3.84
C GLY A 12 -7.84 1.54 3.12
N LEU A 13 -7.90 1.72 1.79
CA LEU A 13 -6.75 2.06 0.96
C LEU A 13 -6.52 3.58 0.98
N LEU A 14 -5.33 4.00 1.38
CA LEU A 14 -4.97 5.42 1.46
C LEU A 14 -4.16 5.88 0.25
N LEU A 15 -3.26 5.05 -0.25
CA LEU A 15 -2.38 5.34 -1.37
C LEU A 15 -2.13 4.07 -2.15
N TYR A 16 -2.19 4.15 -3.47
CA TYR A 16 -1.69 3.12 -4.38
C TYR A 16 -0.84 3.79 -5.46
N LEU A 17 0.37 3.26 -5.65
CA LEU A 17 1.30 3.67 -6.69
C LEU A 17 1.77 2.39 -7.37
N GLY A 18 1.43 2.20 -8.62
CA GLY A 18 1.83 1.02 -9.37
C GLY A 18 1.64 1.21 -10.86
N ASN A 19 2.16 0.28 -11.63
CA ASN A 19 2.04 0.29 -13.08
C ASN A 19 0.64 -0.13 -13.54
N GLU A 20 0.33 0.14 -14.82
CA GLU A 20 -0.90 -0.35 -15.44
C GLU A 20 -0.97 -1.88 -15.39
N PRO A 21 -2.12 -2.47 -15.00
CA PRO A 21 -2.28 -3.92 -14.95
C PRO A 21 -1.92 -4.58 -16.29
N GLY A 22 -1.10 -5.63 -16.25
CA GLY A 22 -0.73 -6.41 -17.44
C GLY A 22 0.55 -5.94 -18.15
N ARG A 23 1.30 -5.00 -17.56
CA ARG A 23 2.70 -4.76 -17.93
C ARG A 23 3.61 -5.73 -17.16
N LYS A 24 4.77 -6.07 -17.75
CA LYS A 24 5.73 -7.04 -17.17
C LYS A 24 6.29 -6.65 -15.79
N GLU A 25 6.13 -5.39 -15.40
CA GLU A 25 6.62 -4.83 -14.15
C GLU A 25 5.39 -4.48 -13.31
N ASP A 26 4.87 -5.45 -12.56
CA ASP A 26 3.76 -5.25 -11.60
C ASP A 26 4.29 -4.65 -10.28
N ASP A 27 5.29 -3.77 -10.35
CA ASP A 27 5.82 -3.06 -9.20
C ASP A 27 4.74 -2.15 -8.63
N PHE A 28 4.55 -2.22 -7.32
CA PHE A 28 3.61 -1.36 -6.64
C PHE A 28 4.00 -1.05 -5.20
N MET A 29 3.40 0.01 -4.69
CA MET A 29 3.39 0.39 -3.29
C MET A 29 1.95 0.76 -2.90
N ALA A 30 1.48 0.19 -1.80
CA ALA A 30 0.19 0.49 -1.21
C ALA A 30 0.36 0.86 0.27
N VAL A 31 -0.37 1.89 0.70
CA VAL A 31 -0.54 2.23 2.11
C VAL A 31 -2.00 2.02 2.47
N GLU A 32 -2.23 1.17 3.47
CA GLU A 32 -3.55 0.73 3.88
C GLU A 32 -3.70 0.93 5.39
N ILE A 33 -4.95 0.97 5.85
CA ILE A 33 -5.31 0.80 7.24
C ILE A 33 -6.01 -0.54 7.36
N GLU A 34 -5.58 -1.34 8.33
CA GLU A 34 -6.25 -2.59 8.69
C GLU A 34 -6.43 -2.65 10.20
N LYS A 35 -7.67 -2.81 10.64
CA LYS A 35 -8.05 -2.83 12.06
C LYS A 35 -7.49 -1.63 12.83
N GLY A 36 -7.41 -0.47 12.17
CA GLY A 36 -6.88 0.77 12.73
C GLY A 36 -5.35 0.93 12.70
N TYR A 37 -4.61 -0.04 12.18
CA TYR A 37 -3.14 0.03 12.08
C TYR A 37 -2.68 0.29 10.64
N PRO A 38 -1.65 1.11 10.44
CA PRO A 38 -1.08 1.32 9.12
C PRO A 38 -0.34 0.06 8.64
N VAL A 39 -0.54 -0.26 7.37
CA VAL A 39 0.13 -1.35 6.67
C VAL A 39 0.75 -0.78 5.41
N LEU A 40 2.04 -1.05 5.21
CA LEU A 40 2.72 -0.80 3.94
C LEU A 40 2.90 -2.14 3.22
N THR A 41 2.39 -2.22 1.99
CA THR A 41 2.64 -3.36 1.09
C THR A 41 3.43 -2.85 -0.12
N VAL A 42 4.51 -3.54 -0.47
CA VAL A 42 5.39 -3.16 -1.59
C VAL A 42 5.85 -4.38 -2.37
N ASP A 43 5.80 -4.32 -3.69
CA ASP A 43 6.46 -5.28 -4.59
C ASP A 43 7.33 -4.48 -5.57
N LEU A 44 8.59 -4.89 -5.69
CA LEU A 44 9.61 -4.28 -6.58
C LEU A 44 10.20 -5.34 -7.52
N GLY A 45 9.41 -6.36 -7.86
CA GLY A 45 9.78 -7.43 -8.80
C GLY A 45 10.33 -8.70 -8.14
N SER A 46 10.24 -8.81 -6.82
CA SER A 46 10.66 -10.02 -6.06
C SER A 46 9.52 -10.61 -5.22
N GLY A 47 8.29 -10.15 -5.44
CA GLY A 47 7.10 -10.54 -4.69
C GLY A 47 6.76 -9.53 -3.59
N PRO A 48 5.49 -9.51 -3.15
CA PRO A 48 5.01 -8.51 -2.22
C PRO A 48 5.57 -8.73 -0.80
N GLN A 49 6.08 -7.65 -0.21
CA GLN A 49 6.45 -7.57 1.19
C GLN A 49 5.49 -6.68 1.95
N ARG A 50 5.21 -7.07 3.19
CA ARG A 50 4.22 -6.44 4.03
C ARG A 50 4.84 -6.02 5.35
N ILE A 51 4.78 -4.73 5.64
CA ILE A 51 5.39 -4.10 6.80
C ILE A 51 4.26 -3.54 7.66
N THR A 52 4.20 -4.01 8.90
CA THR A 52 3.25 -3.56 9.93
C THR A 52 4.03 -2.99 11.11
N GLN A 53 3.43 -2.07 11.88
CA GLN A 53 3.95 -1.70 13.20
C GLN A 53 3.67 -2.79 14.23
#